data_AF-A0A810KYC9-F1
#
_entry.id   AF-A0A810KYC9-F1
#
_cell.length_a   1.000
_cell.length_b   1.000
_cell.length_c   1.000
_cell.angle_alpha   90.00
_cell.angle_beta   90.00
_cell.angle_gamma   90.00
#
_symmetry.space_group_name_H-M   'P 1'
#
loop_
_entity.id
_entity.type
_entity.pdbx_description
1 polymer ?
#
loop_
_entity_poly.entity_id
_entity_poly.type
_entity_poly.pdbx_seq_one_letter_code
_entity_poly.pdbx_strand_id
1 'polypeptide(L)'
;MTQWMVAVGPEQFQAERLYQHDQLEVPLPAMLPMAVGDPVALVATGGTVDEPVVFGLARIVTPPYPVDRVPDDPDDADVAGLPAAMVVEYLVRAVDRPVPLADLALPEAMEFEPGDPAVLGEPGYGRIVAALGAPRSPVTPKREWLVSLDLPIEADSPAEAVRIFWTYVRQLGPAELPAFVSPRGDETAMRPYVLGVEHEMDPEEDE
;
A
#
# COMPACT_ATOMS: atom_id res chain seq x y z
N MET A 1 14.54 -14.71 -15.20
CA MET A 1 13.76 -13.90 -14.25
C MET A 1 12.39 -14.51 -14.22
N THR A 2 11.96 -14.93 -13.04
CA THR A 2 10.63 -15.49 -12.81
C THR A 2 9.71 -14.34 -12.43
N GLN A 3 8.50 -14.31 -12.98
CA GLN A 3 7.51 -13.29 -12.62
C GLN A 3 6.63 -13.85 -11.51
N TRP A 4 6.43 -13.04 -10.48
CA TRP A 4 5.65 -13.41 -9.32
C TRP A 4 4.45 -12.49 -9.17
N MET A 5 3.41 -13.01 -8.53
CA MET A 5 2.33 -12.23 -8.00
C MET A 5 2.16 -12.60 -6.53
N VAL A 6 2.01 -11.62 -5.66
CA VAL A 6 1.91 -11.86 -4.22
C VAL A 6 0.77 -11.03 -3.65
N ALA A 7 -0.08 -11.68 -2.86
CA ALA A 7 -1.17 -11.03 -2.17
C ALA A 7 -0.72 -10.44 -0.83
N VAL A 8 -1.23 -9.25 -0.48
CA VAL A 8 -1.09 -8.62 0.83
C VAL A 8 -2.46 -8.47 1.48
N GLY A 9 -2.48 -8.52 2.80
CA GLY A 9 -3.71 -8.39 3.58
C GLY A 9 -4.27 -6.96 3.63
N PRO A 10 -5.49 -6.80 4.16
CA PRO A 10 -6.20 -5.52 4.16
C PRO A 10 -5.46 -4.42 4.95
N GLU A 11 -4.85 -4.77 6.09
CA GLU A 11 -4.10 -3.82 6.92
C GLU A 11 -2.87 -3.27 6.20
N GLN A 12 -2.13 -4.15 5.51
CA GLN A 12 -0.97 -3.76 4.72
C GLN A 12 -1.39 -2.87 3.55
N PHE A 13 -2.46 -3.24 2.83
CA PHE A 13 -2.98 -2.40 1.74
C PHE A 13 -3.46 -1.03 2.23
N GLN A 14 -4.10 -0.93 3.40
CA GLN A 14 -4.45 0.37 3.99
C GLN A 14 -3.20 1.20 4.32
N ALA A 15 -2.17 0.58 4.90
CA ALA A 15 -0.92 1.27 5.19
C ALA A 15 -0.27 1.84 3.92
N GLU A 16 -0.35 1.12 2.79
CA GLU A 16 0.13 1.60 1.49
C GLU A 16 -0.61 2.84 0.98
N ARG A 17 -1.91 2.96 1.27
CA ARG A 17 -2.67 4.17 0.91
C ARG A 17 -2.30 5.37 1.78
N LEU A 18 -1.79 5.10 2.97
CA LEU A 18 -1.53 6.10 3.99
C LEU A 18 -0.12 6.68 3.94
N TYR A 19 0.88 5.83 3.75
CA TYR A 19 2.29 6.20 3.84
C TYR A 19 2.97 6.11 2.48
N GLN A 20 3.89 7.04 2.20
CA GLN A 20 4.76 6.95 1.03
C GLN A 20 6.10 6.34 1.42
N HIS A 21 6.50 5.29 0.71
CA HIS A 21 7.81 4.65 0.83
C HIS A 21 8.18 4.00 -0.52
N ASP A 22 9.47 3.82 -0.75
CA ASP A 22 9.99 3.26 -2.00
C ASP A 22 10.12 1.73 -1.96
N GLN A 23 10.16 1.15 -0.75
CA GLN A 23 10.31 -0.28 -0.51
C GLN A 23 9.19 -0.82 0.36
N LEU A 24 8.78 -2.06 0.09
CA LEU A 24 7.76 -2.78 0.84
C LEU A 24 8.32 -4.13 1.30
N GLU A 25 8.17 -4.43 2.57
CA GLU A 25 8.38 -5.77 3.12
C GLU A 25 7.09 -6.58 2.96
N VAL A 26 7.15 -7.69 2.24
CA VAL A 26 6.00 -8.53 1.93
C VAL A 26 6.13 -9.83 2.73
N PRO A 27 5.18 -10.16 3.62
CA PRO A 27 5.19 -11.42 4.33
C PRO A 27 4.89 -12.57 3.35
N LEU A 28 5.51 -13.72 3.62
CA LEU A 28 5.38 -14.94 2.84
C LEU A 28 5.13 -16.12 3.79
N PRO A 29 4.36 -17.14 3.37
CA PRO A 29 4.07 -18.30 4.20
C PRO A 29 5.30 -19.18 4.42
N ALA A 30 6.29 -19.11 3.53
CA ALA A 30 7.50 -19.91 3.60
C ALA A 30 8.64 -19.31 2.76
N MET A 31 9.83 -19.87 2.94
CA MET A 31 10.95 -19.68 2.02
C MET A 31 10.61 -20.18 0.61
N LEU A 32 10.89 -19.34 -0.40
CA LEU A 32 10.56 -19.60 -1.80
C LEU A 32 11.76 -19.29 -2.72
N PRO A 33 11.84 -19.90 -3.91
CA PRO A 33 12.95 -19.73 -4.84
C PRO A 33 12.86 -18.42 -5.64
N MET A 34 12.58 -17.31 -4.94
CA MET A 34 12.49 -15.97 -5.50
C MET A 34 13.87 -15.31 -5.46
N ALA A 35 14.27 -14.66 -6.54
CA ALA A 35 15.60 -14.06 -6.67
C ALA A 35 15.56 -12.53 -6.75
N VAL A 36 16.66 -11.89 -6.33
CA VAL A 36 16.86 -10.45 -6.55
C VAL A 36 16.72 -10.14 -8.04
N GLY A 37 15.95 -9.10 -8.35
CA GLY A 37 15.67 -8.68 -9.72
C GLY A 37 14.42 -9.33 -10.32
N ASP A 38 13.85 -10.36 -9.70
CA ASP A 38 12.59 -10.92 -10.17
C ASP A 38 11.46 -9.86 -10.06
N PRO A 39 10.64 -9.69 -11.11
CA PRO A 39 9.48 -8.81 -11.06
C PRO A 39 8.33 -9.40 -10.25
N VAL A 40 7.62 -8.54 -9.53
CA VAL A 40 6.49 -8.88 -8.66
C VAL A 40 5.30 -7.99 -8.99
N ALA A 41 4.11 -8.58 -9.15
CA ALA A 41 2.84 -7.88 -9.10
C ALA A 41 2.25 -7.98 -7.68
N LEU A 42 1.82 -6.86 -7.12
CA LEU A 42 1.26 -6.79 -5.77
C LEU A 42 -0.26 -6.74 -5.83
N VAL A 43 -0.91 -7.66 -5.12
CA VAL A 43 -2.37 -7.81 -5.08
C VAL A 43 -2.86 -7.53 -3.67
N ALA A 44 -3.92 -6.75 -3.51
CA ALA A 44 -4.60 -6.60 -2.23
C ALA A 44 -5.82 -7.53 -2.20
N THR A 45 -6.02 -8.22 -1.08
CA THR A 45 -7.16 -9.14 -0.88
C THR A 45 -7.84 -8.91 0.46
N GLY A 46 -9.15 -9.17 0.48
CA GLY A 46 -9.99 -9.16 1.69
C GLY A 46 -10.28 -7.76 2.27
N GLY A 47 -11.30 -7.70 3.15
CA GLY A 47 -11.63 -6.66 4.13
C GLY A 47 -11.82 -5.21 3.65
N THR A 48 -10.84 -4.67 2.94
CA THR A 48 -10.79 -3.31 2.38
C THR A 48 -11.13 -3.23 0.90
N VAL A 49 -11.14 -4.36 0.21
CA VAL A 49 -11.55 -4.47 -1.19
C VAL A 49 -12.55 -5.63 -1.32
N ASP A 50 -13.65 -5.37 -2.03
CA ASP A 50 -14.70 -6.39 -2.26
C ASP A 50 -14.20 -7.51 -3.19
N GLU A 51 -13.29 -7.16 -4.10
CA GLU A 51 -12.64 -8.08 -5.03
C GLU A 51 -11.11 -7.87 -4.99
N PRO A 52 -10.29 -8.91 -5.26
CA PRO A 52 -8.85 -8.75 -5.38
C PRO A 52 -8.47 -7.69 -6.41
N VAL A 53 -7.56 -6.78 -6.05
CA VAL A 53 -7.08 -5.73 -6.94
C VAL A 53 -5.57 -5.72 -7.03
N VAL A 54 -5.03 -5.49 -8.22
CA VAL A 54 -3.60 -5.25 -8.42
C VAL A 54 -3.31 -3.77 -8.19
N PHE A 55 -2.45 -3.46 -7.23
CA PHE A 55 -2.15 -2.07 -6.85
C PHE A 55 -0.70 -1.67 -7.09
N GLY A 56 0.16 -2.59 -7.55
CA GLY A 56 1.56 -2.25 -7.80
C GLY A 56 2.33 -3.25 -8.65
N LEU A 57 3.40 -2.72 -9.24
CA LEU A 57 4.49 -3.49 -9.83
C LEU A 57 5.75 -3.18 -9.04
N ALA A 58 6.51 -4.20 -8.72
CA ALA A 58 7.73 -4.09 -7.94
C ALA A 58 8.82 -5.03 -8.45
N ARG A 59 10.00 -4.89 -7.88
CA ARG A 59 11.15 -5.78 -8.12
C ARG A 59 11.72 -6.24 -6.79
N ILE A 60 12.05 -7.51 -6.66
CA ILE A 60 12.70 -8.04 -5.46
C ILE A 60 14.10 -7.41 -5.30
N VAL A 61 14.37 -6.84 -4.13
CA VAL A 61 15.68 -6.29 -3.76
C VAL A 61 16.33 -7.08 -2.63
N THR A 62 15.52 -7.68 -1.75
CA THR A 62 15.96 -8.69 -0.78
C THR A 62 15.12 -9.95 -0.99
N PRO A 63 15.74 -11.11 -1.30
CA PRO A 63 15.00 -12.36 -1.49
C PRO A 63 14.39 -12.84 -0.16
N PRO A 64 13.50 -13.85 -0.17
CA PRO A 64 12.89 -14.38 1.03
C PRO A 64 13.91 -14.68 2.13
N TYR A 65 13.64 -14.21 3.34
CA TYR A 65 14.38 -14.51 4.56
C TYR A 65 13.40 -14.93 5.67
N PRO A 66 13.80 -15.80 6.60
CA PRO A 66 12.93 -16.22 7.69
C PRO A 66 12.61 -15.04 8.60
N VAL A 67 11.33 -14.87 8.94
CA VAL A 67 10.91 -13.99 10.04
C VAL A 67 10.91 -14.80 11.34
N ASP A 68 11.16 -14.15 12.48
CA ASP A 68 11.22 -14.77 13.81
C ASP A 68 12.38 -15.75 14.09
N ARG A 69 13.41 -15.79 13.24
CA ARG A 69 14.61 -16.58 13.53
C ARG A 69 15.35 -16.02 14.75
N VAL A 70 15.61 -16.86 15.75
CA VAL A 70 16.53 -16.53 16.85
C VAL A 70 17.93 -16.91 16.40
N PRO A 71 18.86 -15.95 16.18
CA PRO A 71 20.23 -16.28 15.85
C PRO A 71 20.83 -17.10 17.01
N ASP A 72 21.33 -18.30 16.72
CA ASP A 72 21.99 -19.25 17.64
C ASP A 72 21.12 -20.24 18.43
N ASP A 73 19.84 -20.46 18.06
CA ASP A 73 19.08 -21.61 18.60
C ASP A 73 19.44 -22.91 17.82
N PRO A 74 20.08 -23.92 18.46
CA PRO A 74 20.47 -25.17 17.82
C PRO A 74 19.28 -26.06 17.41
N ASP A 75 18.07 -25.81 17.93
CA ASP A 75 16.85 -26.51 17.54
C ASP A 75 16.16 -25.87 16.31
N ASP A 76 16.64 -24.70 15.87
CA ASP A 76 16.11 -23.90 14.74
C ASP A 76 16.73 -24.31 13.39
N ALA A 77 16.97 -25.62 13.23
CA ALA A 77 17.63 -26.21 12.07
C ALA A 77 16.69 -26.37 10.86
N ASP A 78 15.38 -26.32 11.08
CA ASP A 78 14.37 -26.54 10.04
C ASP A 78 13.70 -25.21 9.65
N VAL A 79 14.36 -24.47 8.76
CA VAL A 79 13.82 -23.24 8.15
C VAL A 79 12.75 -23.51 7.09
N ALA A 80 12.53 -24.78 6.74
CA ALA A 80 11.56 -25.19 5.73
C ALA A 80 10.13 -25.09 6.30
N GLY A 81 9.37 -24.10 5.86
CA GLY A 81 8.00 -23.88 6.29
C GLY A 81 7.84 -22.87 7.44
N LEU A 82 8.94 -22.27 7.91
CA LEU A 82 8.84 -21.07 8.74
C LEU A 82 8.33 -19.90 7.90
N PRO A 83 7.52 -19.00 8.48
CA PRO A 83 7.14 -17.77 7.80
C PRO A 83 8.39 -17.00 7.37
N ALA A 84 8.26 -16.34 6.23
CA ALA A 84 9.34 -15.56 5.65
C ALA A 84 8.84 -14.15 5.31
N ALA A 85 9.77 -13.29 4.94
CA ALA A 85 9.48 -12.01 4.33
C ALA A 85 10.45 -11.76 3.18
N MET A 86 10.04 -10.94 2.23
CA MET A 86 10.91 -10.41 1.18
C MET A 86 10.80 -8.89 1.13
N VAL A 87 11.81 -8.21 0.59
CA VAL A 87 11.73 -6.77 0.33
C VAL A 87 11.67 -6.51 -1.15
N VAL A 88 10.68 -5.71 -1.57
CA VAL A 88 10.50 -5.27 -2.95
C VAL A 88 10.63 -3.75 -3.06
N GLU A 89 11.11 -3.27 -4.21
CA GLU A 89 11.16 -1.86 -4.58
C GLU A 89 10.07 -1.58 -5.61
N TYR A 90 9.29 -0.51 -5.42
CA TYR A 90 8.22 -0.14 -6.35
C TYR A 90 8.76 0.31 -7.71
N LEU A 91 8.18 -0.25 -8.77
CA LEU A 91 8.31 0.20 -10.15
C LEU A 91 7.09 1.04 -10.57
N VAL A 92 5.90 0.62 -10.13
CA VAL A 92 4.63 1.34 -10.29
C VAL A 92 3.82 1.18 -9.02
N ARG A 93 3.30 2.29 -8.50
CA ARG A 93 2.38 2.32 -7.36
C ARG A 93 1.06 2.91 -7.81
N ALA A 94 -0.02 2.14 -7.67
CA ALA A 94 -1.36 2.47 -8.15
C ALA A 94 -2.42 2.29 -7.04
N VAL A 95 -2.06 2.62 -5.80
CA VAL A 95 -2.93 2.49 -4.61
C VAL A 95 -4.21 3.33 -4.70
N ASP A 96 -4.18 4.45 -5.43
CA ASP A 96 -5.34 5.34 -5.61
C ASP A 96 -6.31 4.86 -6.70
N ARG A 97 -5.81 4.04 -7.64
CA ARG A 97 -6.56 3.51 -8.78
C ARG A 97 -6.08 2.08 -9.09
N PRO A 98 -6.30 1.15 -8.16
CA PRO A 98 -5.89 -0.23 -8.37
C PRO A 98 -6.77 -0.87 -9.45
N VAL A 99 -6.27 -1.89 -10.11
CA VAL A 99 -6.97 -2.56 -11.22
C VAL A 99 -7.61 -3.85 -10.69
N PRO A 100 -8.93 -4.06 -10.86
CA PRO A 100 -9.57 -5.32 -10.50
C PRO A 100 -8.89 -6.51 -11.17
N LEU A 101 -8.59 -7.55 -10.41
CA LEU A 101 -7.91 -8.73 -10.94
C LEU A 101 -8.76 -9.43 -12.03
N ALA A 102 -10.09 -9.40 -11.87
CA ALA A 102 -11.05 -9.95 -12.83
C ALA A 102 -10.93 -9.31 -14.23
N ASP A 103 -10.58 -8.02 -14.32
CA ASP A 103 -10.44 -7.29 -15.58
C ASP A 103 -9.20 -7.72 -16.39
N LEU A 104 -8.25 -8.41 -15.76
CA LEU A 104 -6.98 -8.79 -16.36
C LEU A 104 -7.01 -10.12 -17.12
N ALA A 105 -8.14 -10.85 -17.04
CA ALA A 105 -8.33 -12.16 -17.69
C ALA A 105 -7.12 -13.10 -17.47
N LEU A 106 -6.62 -13.14 -16.23
CA LEU A 106 -5.59 -14.09 -15.82
C LEU A 106 -6.20 -15.52 -15.74
N PRO A 107 -5.40 -16.59 -15.91
CA PRO A 107 -5.92 -17.96 -15.82
C PRO A 107 -6.71 -18.16 -14.52
N GLU A 108 -7.96 -18.64 -14.63
CA GLU A 108 -8.87 -18.80 -13.51
C GLU A 108 -8.36 -19.81 -12.46
N ALA A 109 -8.72 -19.55 -11.21
CA ALA A 109 -8.40 -20.24 -9.97
C ALA A 109 -7.03 -19.94 -9.37
N MET A 110 -6.89 -18.73 -8.85
CA MET A 110 -6.06 -18.53 -7.66
C MET A 110 -6.99 -17.99 -6.59
N GLU A 111 -7.33 -18.85 -5.63
CA GLU A 111 -7.69 -18.37 -4.30
C GLU A 111 -6.42 -17.73 -3.76
N PHE A 112 -6.52 -16.48 -3.32
CA PHE A 112 -5.39 -15.72 -2.80
C PHE A 112 -5.62 -15.46 -1.34
N GLU A 113 -4.95 -16.22 -0.49
CA GLU A 113 -4.76 -15.78 0.88
C GLU A 113 -3.62 -14.76 0.94
N PRO A 114 -3.65 -13.79 1.87
CA PRO A 114 -2.52 -12.91 2.11
C PRO A 114 -1.21 -13.70 2.30
N GLY A 115 -0.17 -13.31 1.56
CA GLY A 115 1.12 -13.99 1.50
C GLY A 115 1.23 -15.05 0.42
N ASP A 116 0.12 -15.51 -0.20
CA ASP A 116 0.16 -16.54 -1.24
C ASP A 116 0.85 -16.02 -2.50
N PRO A 117 1.98 -16.63 -2.90
CA PRO A 117 2.68 -16.28 -4.11
C PRO A 117 2.29 -17.18 -5.27
N ALA A 118 2.06 -16.57 -6.41
CA ALA A 118 1.80 -17.25 -7.66
C ALA A 118 2.89 -16.96 -8.67
N VAL A 119 3.30 -17.98 -9.42
CA VAL A 119 4.17 -17.79 -10.59
C VAL A 119 3.30 -17.30 -11.74
N LEU A 120 3.64 -16.12 -12.25
CA LEU A 120 3.05 -15.56 -13.47
C LEU A 120 3.87 -15.99 -14.68
N GLY A 121 3.19 -16.38 -15.75
CA GLY A 121 3.79 -16.46 -17.08
C GLY A 121 3.90 -15.07 -17.73
N GLU A 122 4.81 -14.92 -18.70
CA GLU A 122 5.00 -13.66 -19.44
C GLU A 122 3.70 -13.02 -19.96
N PRO A 123 2.75 -13.77 -20.56
CA PRO A 123 1.49 -13.18 -21.02
C PRO A 123 0.66 -12.58 -19.88
N GLY A 124 0.70 -13.17 -18.68
CA GLY A 124 -0.03 -12.68 -17.52
C GLY A 124 0.59 -11.40 -16.96
N TYR A 125 1.90 -11.41 -16.74
CA TYR A 125 2.62 -10.23 -16.27
C TYR A 125 2.51 -9.05 -17.26
N GLY A 126 2.58 -9.33 -18.56
CA GLY A 126 2.41 -8.31 -19.61
C GLY A 126 1.05 -7.60 -19.57
N ARG A 127 -0.04 -8.31 -19.22
CA ARG A 127 -1.36 -7.69 -19.07
C ARG A 127 -1.43 -6.74 -17.89
N ILE A 128 -0.81 -7.11 -16.76
CA ILE A 128 -0.72 -6.25 -15.58
C ILE A 128 0.06 -4.97 -15.90
N VAL A 129 1.21 -5.10 -16.58
CA VAL A 129 2.00 -3.95 -17.03
C VAL A 129 1.21 -3.05 -17.97
N ALA A 130 0.44 -3.63 -18.89
CA ALA A 130 -0.41 -2.86 -19.79
C ALA A 130 -1.51 -2.09 -19.04
N ALA A 131 -2.10 -2.69 -18.01
CA ALA A 131 -3.20 -2.09 -17.24
C ALA A 131 -2.73 -0.99 -16.27
N LEU A 132 -1.66 -1.23 -15.52
CA LEU A 132 -1.11 -0.26 -14.57
C LEU A 132 -0.27 0.84 -15.26
N GLY A 133 0.13 0.59 -16.51
CA GLY A 133 1.07 1.41 -17.25
C GLY A 133 2.52 1.06 -16.95
N ALA A 134 3.39 1.34 -17.92
CA ALA A 134 4.83 1.13 -17.75
C ALA A 134 5.38 2.05 -16.64
N PRO A 135 6.45 1.62 -15.93
CA PRO A 135 7.15 2.46 -14.95
C PRO A 135 7.40 3.85 -15.52
N ARG A 136 6.82 4.87 -14.88
CA ARG A 136 6.90 6.25 -15.39
C ARG A 136 8.36 6.70 -15.36
N SER A 137 8.78 7.39 -16.41
CA SER A 137 10.06 8.10 -16.39
C SER A 137 10.06 9.12 -15.24
N PRO A 138 11.17 9.26 -14.49
CA PRO A 138 11.28 10.16 -13.33
C PRO A 138 11.05 11.65 -13.64
N VAL A 139 10.86 12.01 -14.91
CA VAL A 139 10.73 13.39 -15.40
C VAL A 139 9.27 13.89 -15.41
N THR A 140 8.32 13.15 -14.83
CA THR A 140 6.94 13.67 -14.71
C THR A 140 6.95 14.88 -13.78
N PRO A 141 6.54 16.08 -14.25
CA PRO A 141 6.59 17.28 -13.42
C PRO A 141 5.65 17.12 -12.22
N LYS A 142 6.20 17.27 -11.01
CA LYS A 142 5.42 17.25 -9.77
C LYS A 142 4.69 18.58 -9.62
N ARG A 143 3.43 18.52 -9.17
CA ARG A 143 2.68 19.69 -8.71
C ARG A 143 2.91 19.88 -7.22
N GLU A 144 2.96 21.13 -6.77
CA GLU A 144 3.03 21.47 -5.35
C GLU A 144 1.63 21.54 -4.75
N TRP A 145 1.48 20.94 -3.56
CA TRP A 145 0.24 20.83 -2.81
C TRP A 145 0.45 21.40 -1.40
N LEU A 146 -0.55 22.13 -0.91
CA LEU A 146 -0.67 22.54 0.49
C LEU A 146 -1.51 21.47 1.20
N VAL A 147 -1.01 20.99 2.34
CA VAL A 147 -1.68 19.97 3.16
C VAL A 147 -1.76 20.49 4.58
N SER A 148 -2.97 20.53 5.15
CA SER A 148 -3.22 21.03 6.50
C SER A 148 -4.20 20.14 7.25
N LEU A 149 -4.07 20.10 8.58
CA LEU A 149 -5.12 19.62 9.47
C LEU A 149 -5.85 20.84 10.02
N ASP A 150 -7.17 20.87 9.90
CA ASP A 150 -8.01 21.93 10.47
C ASP A 150 -8.97 21.30 11.47
N LEU A 151 -8.82 21.65 12.75
CA LEU A 151 -9.58 21.08 13.85
C LEU A 151 -10.24 22.22 14.65
N PRO A 152 -11.58 22.24 14.78
CA PRO A 152 -12.27 23.23 15.59
C PRO A 152 -12.01 22.94 17.07
N ILE A 153 -11.09 23.69 17.68
CA ILE A 153 -10.67 23.52 19.08
C ILE A 153 -11.12 24.71 19.91
N GLU A 154 -11.94 24.43 20.91
CA GLU A 154 -12.30 25.39 21.96
C GLU A 154 -11.28 25.33 23.10
N ALA A 155 -10.72 26.49 23.49
CA ALA A 155 -9.73 26.59 24.57
C ALA A 155 -9.71 28.01 25.16
N ASP A 156 -9.21 28.15 26.40
CA ASP A 156 -9.11 29.46 27.08
C ASP A 156 -7.97 30.31 26.51
N SER A 157 -7.03 29.70 25.78
CA SER A 157 -5.92 30.41 25.14
C SER A 157 -5.40 29.74 23.87
N PRO A 158 -4.73 30.47 22.97
CA PRO A 158 -4.10 29.88 21.78
C PRO A 158 -3.06 28.80 22.11
N ALA A 159 -2.28 28.97 23.18
CA ALA A 159 -1.28 27.99 23.58
C ALA A 159 -1.91 26.68 24.08
N GLU A 160 -3.07 26.77 24.72
CA GLU A 160 -3.85 25.60 25.13
C GLU A 160 -4.47 24.89 23.93
N ALA A 161 -5.06 25.64 22.98
CA ALA A 161 -5.58 25.06 21.74
C ALA A 161 -4.51 24.23 21.01
N VAL A 162 -3.26 24.70 20.94
CA VAL A 162 -2.14 23.94 20.35
C VAL A 162 -1.82 22.66 21.13
N ARG A 163 -1.92 22.65 22.47
CA ARG A 163 -1.71 21.42 23.26
C ARG A 163 -2.83 20.40 23.04
N ILE A 164 -4.07 20.88 22.93
CA ILE A 164 -5.23 20.03 22.62
C ILE A 164 -5.10 19.47 21.20
N PHE A 165 -4.72 20.30 20.22
CA PHE A 165 -4.45 19.89 18.84
C PHE A 165 -3.48 18.70 18.79
N TRP A 166 -2.32 18.81 19.42
CA TRP A 166 -1.35 17.72 19.43
C TRP A 166 -1.84 16.48 20.20
N THR A 167 -2.70 16.66 21.20
CA THR A 167 -3.38 15.54 21.86
C THR A 167 -4.27 14.79 20.86
N TYR A 168 -5.09 15.48 20.07
CA TYR A 168 -5.95 14.86 19.06
C TYR A 168 -5.16 14.21 17.93
N VAL A 169 -4.15 14.89 17.40
CA VAL A 169 -3.26 14.31 16.37
C VAL A 169 -2.66 12.99 16.83
N ARG A 170 -2.24 12.91 18.10
CA ARG A 170 -1.67 11.69 18.66
C ARG A 170 -2.71 10.59 18.91
N GLN A 171 -3.93 10.95 19.31
CA GLN A 171 -4.97 9.98 19.69
C GLN A 171 -5.67 9.36 18.49
N LEU A 172 -6.01 10.18 17.50
CA LEU A 172 -6.84 9.79 16.35
C LEU A 172 -5.96 9.35 15.16
N GLY A 173 -4.83 10.04 14.94
CA GLY A 173 -3.92 9.72 13.86
C GLY A 173 -4.53 9.89 12.46
N PRO A 174 -3.81 9.46 11.41
CA PRO A 174 -4.17 9.75 10.02
C PRO A 174 -5.29 8.85 9.46
N ALA A 175 -5.76 7.87 10.23
CA ALA A 175 -6.92 7.05 9.86
C ALA A 175 -8.26 7.74 10.16
N GLU A 176 -8.27 8.64 11.15
CA GLU A 176 -9.48 9.32 11.63
C GLU A 176 -9.45 10.83 11.36
N LEU A 177 -8.27 11.43 11.17
CA LEU A 177 -8.13 12.86 10.94
C LEU A 177 -8.14 13.21 9.43
N PRO A 178 -9.04 14.10 8.99
CA PRO A 178 -9.03 14.57 7.61
C PRO A 178 -7.86 15.53 7.36
N ALA A 179 -7.07 15.23 6.34
CA ALA A 179 -6.09 16.15 5.78
C ALA A 179 -6.74 16.96 4.67
N PHE A 180 -6.73 18.28 4.79
CA PHE A 180 -7.22 19.19 3.75
C PHE A 180 -6.12 19.47 2.74
N VAL A 181 -6.42 19.24 1.46
CA VAL A 181 -5.46 19.34 0.36
C VAL A 181 -5.91 20.41 -0.63
N SER A 182 -5.02 21.36 -0.90
CA SER A 182 -5.20 22.42 -1.88
C SER A 182 -4.03 22.46 -2.85
N PRO A 183 -4.24 22.63 -4.16
CA PRO A 183 -3.14 22.90 -5.06
C PRO A 183 -2.52 24.27 -4.75
N ARG A 184 -1.19 24.39 -4.88
CA ARG A 184 -0.57 25.73 -4.80
C ARG A 184 -1.16 26.65 -5.88
N GLY A 185 -1.65 27.82 -5.46
CA GLY A 185 -2.35 28.77 -6.32
C GLY A 185 -3.89 28.64 -6.33
N ASP A 186 -4.43 27.65 -5.63
CA ASP A 186 -5.88 27.46 -5.41
C ASP A 186 -6.12 26.97 -3.97
N GLU A 187 -5.76 27.83 -3.02
CA GLU A 187 -5.70 27.49 -1.59
C GLU A 187 -7.09 27.29 -0.99
N THR A 188 -8.12 27.84 -1.64
CA THR A 188 -9.53 27.75 -1.25
C THR A 188 -10.17 26.40 -1.58
N ALA A 189 -9.50 25.51 -2.32
CA ALA A 189 -10.06 24.21 -2.69
C ALA A 189 -10.34 23.31 -1.46
N MET A 190 -9.44 23.32 -0.47
CA MET A 190 -9.57 22.67 0.86
C MET A 190 -10.25 21.31 0.81
N ARG A 191 -9.80 20.42 -0.08
CA ARG A 191 -10.44 19.12 -0.26
C ARG A 191 -10.05 18.16 0.87
N PRO A 192 -11.00 17.61 1.63
CA PRO A 192 -10.72 16.66 2.70
C PRO A 192 -10.29 15.28 2.16
N TYR A 193 -9.23 14.73 2.73
CA TYR A 193 -8.77 13.37 2.48
C TYR A 193 -8.63 12.60 3.80
N VAL A 194 -9.21 11.41 3.87
CA VAL A 194 -9.05 10.45 4.97
C VAL A 194 -8.49 9.15 4.38
N LEU A 195 -7.42 8.60 4.97
CA LEU A 195 -6.74 7.40 4.44
C LEU A 195 -6.30 7.52 2.96
N GLY A 196 -5.95 8.73 2.52
CA GLY A 196 -5.55 9.00 1.13
C GLY A 196 -6.72 9.05 0.13
N VAL A 197 -7.96 8.98 0.61
CA VAL A 197 -9.18 9.03 -0.21
C VAL A 197 -9.89 10.34 0.03
N GLU A 198 -10.36 10.98 -1.04
CA GLU A 198 -11.22 12.16 -0.92
C GLU A 198 -12.52 11.77 -0.20
N HIS A 199 -12.88 12.50 0.84
CA HIS A 199 -14.02 12.17 1.70
C HIS A 199 -15.03 13.31 1.70
N GLU A 200 -16.24 13.10 1.21
CA GLU A 200 -17.29 14.12 1.26
C GLU A 200 -17.65 14.43 2.72
N MET A 201 -17.66 15.72 3.08
CA MET A 201 -17.86 16.20 4.45
C MET A 201 -19.27 16.75 4.68
N ASP A 202 -20.20 16.56 3.74
CA ASP A 202 -21.59 17.01 3.88
C ASP A 202 -22.50 15.86 4.37
N PRO A 203 -22.85 15.82 5.66
CA PRO A 203 -23.75 14.81 6.21
C PRO A 203 -25.22 14.99 5.77
N GLU A 204 -25.59 16.07 5.05
CA GLU A 204 -26.96 16.31 4.61
C GLU A 204 -27.31 15.73 3.21
N GLU A 205 -26.37 15.10 2.49
CA GLU A 205 -26.64 14.51 1.17
C GLU A 205 -26.99 12.99 1.19
N ASP A 206 -26.94 12.34 2.36
CA ASP A 206 -27.21 10.90 2.55
C ASP A 206 -28.67 10.56 2.99
N GLU A 207 -29.64 11.49 2.88
CA GLU A 207 -31.09 11.24 3.14
C GLU A 207 -31.95 11.06 1.87
#